data_AF-A0A1V4Y2B8-F1
#
_entry.id   AF-A0A1V4Y2B8-F1
#
_cell.length_a   1.000
_cell.length_b   1.000
_cell.length_c   1.000
_cell.angle_alpha   90.00
_cell.angle_beta   90.00
_cell.angle_gamma   90.00
#
_symmetry.space_group_name_H-M   'P 1'
#
loop_
_entity.id
_entity.type
_entity.pdbx_description
1 polymer ?
#
loop_
_entity_poly.entity_id
_entity_poly.type
_entity_poly.pdbx_seq_one_letter_code
_entity_poly.pdbx_strand_id
1 'polypeptide(L)' 'MNKRQKKKEQKKQMILAFNDVIGECLATEDPLATLKEIKTQGEKHFEELGLDVPPVVFDEIMAGCEQIIKEIINQ' A
#
# COMPACT_ATOMS: atom_id res chain seq x y z
N MET A 1 11.46 -8.94 -22.85
CA MET A 1 11.18 -7.59 -22.33
C MET A 1 12.44 -7.03 -21.69
N ASN A 2 12.85 -5.80 -22.04
CA ASN A 2 14.17 -5.28 -21.68
C ASN A 2 14.20 -4.81 -20.21
N LYS A 3 15.34 -4.87 -19.51
CA LYS A 3 15.48 -4.51 -18.08
C LYS A 3 14.79 -3.19 -17.70
N ARG A 4 14.86 -2.17 -18.57
CA ARG A 4 14.23 -0.86 -18.37
C ARG A 4 12.69 -0.92 -18.40
N GLN A 5 12.11 -1.72 -19.29
CA GLN A 5 10.67 -1.92 -19.37
C GLN A 5 10.16 -2.70 -18.16
N LYS A 6 10.91 -3.72 -17.70
CA LYS A 6 10.57 -4.49 -16.49
C LYS A 6 10.50 -3.62 -15.25
N LYS A 7 11.48 -2.73 -15.04
CA LYS A 7 11.46 -1.75 -13.93
C LYS A 7 10.29 -0.77 -14.03
N LYS A 8 9.96 -0.29 -15.24
CA LYS A 8 8.83 0.64 -15.44
C LYS A 8 7.49 -0.04 -15.13
N GLU A 9 7.33 -1.28 -15.56
CA GLU A 9 6.13 -2.08 -15.28
C GLU A 9 5.99 -2.35 -13.78
N GLN A 10 7.06 -2.78 -13.11
CA GLN A 10 7.06 -2.99 -11.65
C GLN A 10 6.66 -1.72 -10.89
N LYS A 11 7.21 -0.56 -11.29
CA LYS A 11 6.83 0.73 -10.67
C LYS A 11 5.36 1.06 -10.88
N LYS A 12 4.81 0.79 -12.07
CA LYS A 12 3.38 1.01 -12.36
C LYS A 12 2.50 0.10 -11.51
N GLN A 13 2.85 -1.18 -11.40
CA GLN A 13 2.12 -2.15 -10.58
C GLN A 13 2.12 -1.75 -9.10
N MET A 14 3.24 -1.28 -8.56
CA MET A 14 3.30 -0.76 -7.19
C MET A 14 2.37 0.45 -6.98
N ILE A 15 2.37 1.41 -7.91
CA ILE A 15 1.49 2.59 -7.81
C ILE A 15 0.01 2.19 -7.85
N LEU A 16 -0.35 1.24 -8.73
CA LEU A 16 -1.73 0.73 -8.80
C LEU A 16 -2.14 0.05 -7.49
N ALA A 17 -1.28 -0.80 -6.93
CA ALA A 17 -1.54 -1.44 -5.64
C ALA A 17 -1.77 -0.42 -4.51
N PHE A 18 -1.02 0.67 -4.46
CA PHE A 18 -1.25 1.73 -3.46
C PHE A 18 -2.53 2.51 -3.69
N ASN A 19 -2.88 2.79 -4.95
CA ASN A 19 -4.16 3.43 -5.26
C ASN A 19 -5.33 2.53 -4.87
N ASP A 20 -5.22 1.21 -5.07
CA ASP A 20 -6.25 0.26 -4.69
C ASP A 20 -6.43 0.23 -3.16
N VAL A 21 -5.35 0.22 -2.38
CA VAL A 21 -5.40 0.30 -0.90
C VAL A 21 -6.10 1.59 -0.44
N ILE A 22 -5.74 2.74 -1.02
CA ILE A 22 -6.37 4.02 -0.67
C ILE A 22 -7.86 4.00 -1.05
N GLY A 23 -8.18 3.50 -2.25
CA GLY A 23 -9.56 3.39 -2.74
C GLY A 23 -10.42 2.48 -1.86
N GLU A 24 -9.87 1.33 -1.44
CA GLU A 24 -10.53 0.40 -0.53
C GLU A 24 -10.80 1.06 0.83
N CYS A 25 -9.81 1.76 1.40
CA CYS A 25 -10.01 2.49 2.66
C CYS A 25 -11.12 3.53 2.54
N LEU A 26 -11.10 4.38 1.49
CA LEU A 26 -12.07 5.46 1.29
C LEU A 26 -13.49 4.96 0.96
N ALA A 27 -13.65 3.71 0.55
CA ALA A 27 -14.95 3.10 0.27
C ALA A 27 -15.67 2.60 1.53
N THR A 28 -15.02 2.64 2.70
CA THR A 28 -15.55 2.14 3.97
C THR A 28 -16.02 3.26 4.90
N GLU A 29 -16.79 2.92 5.93
CA GLU A 29 -17.26 3.86 6.95
C GLU A 29 -16.14 4.36 7.88
N ASP A 30 -15.08 3.58 8.08
CA ASP A 30 -13.89 3.95 8.85
C ASP A 30 -12.60 3.66 8.07
N PRO A 31 -12.19 4.59 7.19
CA PRO A 31 -11.00 4.43 6.35
C PRO A 31 -9.71 4.18 7.13
N LEU A 32 -9.59 4.71 8.35
CA LEU A 32 -8.38 4.55 9.16
C LEU A 32 -8.34 3.19 9.86
N ALA A 33 -9.49 2.65 10.28
CA ALA A 33 -9.57 1.29 10.77
C ALA A 33 -9.24 0.28 9.66
N THR A 34 -9.81 0.44 8.46
CA THR A 34 -9.53 -0.42 7.31
C THR A 34 -8.05 -0.39 6.93
N LEU A 35 -7.41 0.79 6.96
CA LEU A 35 -5.97 0.87 6.70
C LEU A 35 -5.13 0.07 7.71
N LYS A 36 -5.50 0.06 9.00
CA LYS A 36 -4.80 -0.73 10.03
C LYS A 36 -4.95 -2.22 9.81
N GLU A 37 -6.13 -2.67 9.37
CA GLU A 37 -6.36 -4.07 9.02
C GLU A 37 -5.52 -4.48 7.81
N ILE A 38 -5.53 -3.68 6.74
CA ILE A 38 -4.71 -3.90 5.55
C ILE A 38 -3.23 -3.94 5.92
N LYS A 39 -2.76 -3.05 6.80
CA LYS A 39 -1.37 -3.05 7.30
C LYS A 39 -1.02 -4.39 7.94
N THR A 40 -1.86 -4.85 8.87
CA THR A 40 -1.65 -6.10 9.62
C THR A 40 -1.66 -7.33 8.70
N GLN A 41 -2.60 -7.37 7.75
CA GLN A 41 -2.69 -8.46 6.77
C GLN A 41 -1.52 -8.43 5.78
N GLY A 42 -1.11 -7.24 5.35
CA GLY A 42 0.02 -7.03 4.45
C GLY A 42 1.32 -7.56 5.02
N GLU A 43 1.67 -7.21 6.26
CA GLU A 43 2.87 -7.73 6.94
C GLU A 43 2.92 -9.27 6.92
N LYS A 44 1.81 -9.90 7.29
CA LYS A 44 1.69 -11.36 7.28
C LYS A 44 1.80 -11.96 5.87
N HIS A 45 1.18 -11.31 4.88
CA HIS A 45 1.22 -11.78 3.50
C HIS A 45 2.61 -11.67 2.88
N PHE A 46 3.37 -10.62 3.19
CA PHE A 46 4.77 -10.49 2.74
C PHE A 46 5.65 -11.59 3.34
N GLU A 47 5.46 -11.90 4.63
CA GLU A 47 6.15 -13.00 5.30
C GLU A 47 5.84 -14.36 4.63
N GLU A 48 4.57 -14.65 4.34
CA GLU A 48 4.14 -15.90 3.69
C GLU A 48 4.64 -16.06 2.25
N LEU A 49 4.79 -14.95 1.51
CA LEU A 49 5.27 -14.98 0.12
C LEU A 49 6.80 -15.08 -0.01
N GLY A 50 7.55 -15.00 1.10
CA GLY A 50 9.01 -14.98 1.07
C GLY A 50 9.58 -13.78 0.32
N LEU A 51 8.81 -12.68 0.25
CA LEU A 51 9.24 -11.43 -0.37
C LEU A 51 10.13 -10.66 0.60
N ASP A 52 11.35 -10.35 0.17
CA ASP A 52 12.31 -9.55 0.94
C ASP A 52 11.98 -8.05 0.83
N VAL A 53 10.82 -7.67 1.36
CA VAL A 53 10.46 -6.26 1.56
C VAL A 53 10.87 -5.92 2.99
N PRO A 54 11.84 -5.01 3.19
CA PRO A 54 12.21 -4.60 4.53
C PRO A 54 10.99 -4.03 5.26
N PRO A 55 10.71 -4.45 6.51
CA PRO A 55 9.56 -3.96 7.29
C PRO A 55 9.47 -2.44 7.34
N VAL A 56 10.63 -1.77 7.46
CA VAL A 56 10.74 -0.30 7.43
C VAL A 56 10.18 0.31 6.15
N VAL A 57 10.42 -0.32 5.00
CA VAL A 57 9.93 0.19 3.70
C VAL A 57 8.42 0.03 3.60
N PHE A 58 7.88 -1.10 4.09
CA PHE A 58 6.43 -1.31 4.16
C PHE A 58 5.76 -0.30 5.09
N ASP A 59 6.34 -0.08 6.28
CA ASP A 59 5.85 0.90 7.24
C ASP A 59 5.82 2.33 6.67
N GLU A 60 6.88 2.75 5.98
CA GLU A 60 6.95 4.07 5.33
C GLU A 60 5.85 4.26 4.28
N ILE A 61 5.61 3.23 3.47
CA ILE A 61 4.55 3.23 2.45
C ILE A 61 3.17 3.38 3.11
N MET A 62 2.89 2.56 4.14
CA MET A 62 1.59 2.59 4.82
C MET A 62 1.36 3.90 5.56
N ALA A 63 2.41 4.50 6.13
CA ALA A 63 2.34 5.84 6.72
C ALA A 63 1.99 6.92 5.67
N GLY A 64 2.51 6.79 4.45
CA GLY A 64 2.13 7.66 3.33
C GLY A 64 0.65 7.52 2.96
N CYS A 65 0.14 6.28 2.88
CA CYS A 65 -1.29 6.02 2.66
C CYS A 65 -2.15 6.64 3.77
N GLU A 66 -1.73 6.53 5.03
CA GLU A 66 -2.43 7.12 6.17
C GLU A 66 -2.55 8.65 6.07
N GLN A 67 -1.46 9.33 5.69
CA GLN A 67 -1.49 10.78 5.49
C GLN A 67 -2.45 11.18 4.36
N ILE A 68 -2.41 10.49 3.22
CA ILE A 68 -3.30 10.79 2.09
C ILE A 68 -4.77 10.60 2.49
N ILE A 69 -5.10 9.50 3.16
CA ILE A 69 -6.47 9.24 3.63
C ILE A 69 -6.90 10.35 4.59
N LYS A 70 -6.05 10.73 5.55
CA LYS A 70 -6.31 11.84 6.49
C LYS A 70 -6.54 13.16 5.78
N GLU A 71 -5.78 13.47 4.73
CA GLU A 71 -5.96 14.70 3.95
C GLU A 71 -7.27 14.70 3.16
N ILE A 72 -7.76 13.54 2.73
CA ILE A 72 -9.01 13.43 1.97
C ILE A 72 -10.24 13.52 2.88
N ILE A 73 -10.22 12.84 4.05
CA ILE A 73 -11.38 12.84 4.97
C ILE A 73 -11.59 14.19 5.69
N ASN A 74 -10.56 15.03 5.77
CA ASN A 74 -10.60 16.33 6.46
C ASN A 74 -10.81 17.52 5.50
N GLN A 75 -11.08 17.27 4.21
CA GLN A 75 -11.51 18.29 3.23
C GLN A 75 -13.02 18.52 3.31
#